data_AF-A0A5K1E8Z7-F1
#
_entry.id   AF-A0A5K1E8Z7-F1
#
_cell.length_a   1.000
_cell.length_b   1.000
_cell.length_c   1.000
_cell.angle_alpha   90.00
_cell.angle_beta   90.00
_cell.angle_gamma   90.00
#
_symmetry.space_group_name_H-M   'P 1'
#
loop_
_entity.id
_entity.type
_entity.pdbx_description
1 polymer ?
#
loop_
_entity_poly.entity_id
_entity_poly.type
_entity_poly.pdbx_seq_one_letter_code
_entity_poly.pdbx_strand_id
1 'polypeptide(L)' 'EWWKSDVMNVLVEALIGGTDFNISDAYTINGQPGDFYACSQS' A
#
# COMPACT_ATOMS: atom_id res chain seq x y z
N GLU A 1 6.35 -1.46 -2.15
CA GLU A 1 5.02 -1.46 -1.48
C GLU A 1 4.05 -0.61 -2.30
N TRP A 2 2.75 -0.88 -2.18
CA TRP A 2 1.66 -0.20 -2.88
C TRP A 2 0.39 -0.21 -2.01
N TRP A 3 -0.31 0.92 -1.97
CA TRP A 3 -1.60 1.09 -1.27
C TRP A 3 -2.68 1.45 -2.29
N LYS A 4 -3.89 0.90 -2.11
CA LYS A 4 -5.09 1.33 -2.85
C LYS A 4 -5.55 2.71 -2.41
N SER A 5 -5.32 3.06 -1.16
CA SER A 5 -5.59 4.38 -0.60
C SER A 5 -4.51 5.38 -1.03
N ASP A 6 -4.87 6.67 -1.03
CA ASP A 6 -3.87 7.74 -1.15
C ASP A 6 -2.87 7.65 0.01
N VAL A 7 -1.58 7.65 -0.32
CA VAL A 7 -0.48 7.53 0.65
C VAL A 7 -0.48 8.71 1.64
N MET A 8 -0.92 9.90 1.21
CA MET A 8 -1.03 11.06 2.11
C MET A 8 -2.12 10.84 3.17
N ASN A 9 -3.20 10.13 2.84
CA ASN A 9 -4.21 9.79 3.84
C ASN A 9 -3.68 8.77 4.85
N VAL A 10 -2.95 7.74 4.39
CA VAL A 10 -2.29 6.76 5.28
C VAL A 10 -1.35 7.48 6.26
N LEU A 11 -0.61 8.48 5.78
CA LEU A 11 0.26 9.30 6.62
C LEU A 11 -0.53 10.13 7.65
N VAL A 12 -1.55 10.85 7.20
CA VAL A 12 -2.35 11.71 8.07
C VAL A 12 -3.05 10.90 9.16
N GLU A 13 -3.57 9.72 8.84
CA GLU A 13 -4.19 8.81 9.81
C GLU A 13 -3.21 8.37 10.90
N ALA A 14 -2.01 7.93 10.51
CA ALA A 14 -0.97 7.53 11.46
C ALA A 14 -0.54 8.69 12.37
N LEU A 15 -0.36 9.89 11.81
CA LEU A 15 0.00 11.09 12.57
C LEU A 15 -1.08 11.51 13.57
N ILE A 16 -2.36 11.46 13.16
CA ILE A 16 -3.49 11.81 14.04
C ILE A 16 -3.68 10.74 15.13
N GLY A 17 -3.56 9.46 14.77
CA GLY A 17 -3.72 8.34 15.70
C GLY A 17 -2.55 8.16 16.66
N GLY A 18 -1.36 8.70 16.32
CA GLY A 18 -0.12 8.39 17.04
C GLY A 18 0.28 6.92 16.92
N THR A 19 -0.12 6.26 15.82
CA THR A 19 0.14 4.84 15.56
C THR A 19 1.12 4.66 14.42
N ASP A 20 1.51 3.41 14.16
CA ASP A 20 2.22 3.06 12.93
C ASP A 20 1.30 3.18 11.70
N PHE A 21 1.89 3.10 10.51
CA PHE A 21 1.17 3.15 9.23
C PHE A 21 0.34 1.89 8.98
N ASN A 22 -0.72 2.05 8.20
CA ASN A 22 -1.50 0.91 7.70
C ASN A 22 -0.64 0.02 6.80
N ILE A 23 -0.76 -1.30 6.96
CA ILE A 23 -0.08 -2.29 6.13
C ILE A 23 -0.46 -2.08 4.66
N SER A 24 0.53 -2.13 3.76
CA SER A 24 0.32 -1.97 2.32
C SER A 24 -0.53 -3.09 1.71
N ASP A 25 -1.28 -2.79 0.66
CA ASP A 25 -2.06 -3.77 -0.10
C ASP A 25 -1.18 -4.75 -0.87
N ALA A 26 0.03 -4.35 -1.28
CA ALA A 26 0.96 -5.21 -2.00
C ALA A 26 2.42 -4.80 -1.83
N TYR A 27 3.31 -5.81 -1.80
CA TYR A 27 4.72 -5.60 -2.14
C TYR A 27 4.89 -5.55 -3.65
N THR A 28 5.91 -4.83 -4.12
CA THR A 28 6.13 -4.61 -5.54
C THR A 28 7.58 -4.88 -5.93
N ILE A 29 7.77 -5.45 -7.11
CA ILE A 29 9.07 -5.55 -7.79
C ILE A 29 8.97 -4.67 -9.02
N ASN A 30 9.81 -3.62 -9.10
CA ASN A 30 9.78 -2.63 -10.20
C ASN A 30 8.40 -2.01 -10.45
N GLY A 31 7.63 -1.77 -9.38
CA GLY A 31 6.29 -1.17 -9.46
C GLY A 31 5.15 -2.15 -9.78
N GLN A 32 5.45 -3.44 -9.96
CA GLN A 32 4.44 -4.47 -10.22
C GLN A 32 4.22 -5.36 -8.99
N PRO A 33 2.97 -5.57 -8.55
CA PRO A 33 2.66 -6.51 -7.45
C PRO A 33 2.99 -7.97 -7.77
N GLY A 34 2.76 -8.40 -9.02
CA GLY A 34 2.98 -9.77 -9.49
C GLY A 34 1.74 -10.66 -9.44
N ASP A 35 1.89 -11.88 -9.95
CA ASP A 35 0.78 -12.78 -10.36
C ASP A 35 -0.18 -13.21 -9.24
N PHE A 36 0.25 -13.13 -7.98
CA PHE A 36 -0.56 -13.50 -6.82
C PHE A 36 -1.48 -12.37 -6.32
N TYR A 37 -1.38 -11.18 -6.90
CA TYR A 37 -2.28 -10.07 -6.61
C TYR A 37 -3.34 -9.92 -7.70
N ALA A 38 -4.55 -9.52 -7.30
CA ALA A 38 -5.66 -9.32 -8.22
C ALA A 38 -5.28 -8.35 -9.35
N CYS A 39 -5.69 -8.67 -10.58
CA CYS A 39 -5.49 -7.84 -11.77
C CYS A 39 -4.02 -7.51 -12.09
N SER A 40 -3.07 -8.27 -11.55
CA SER A 40 -1.61 -8.04 -11.69
C SER A 40 -0.90 -9.21 -12.39
N GLN A 41 -1.66 -10.14 -12.97
CA GLN A 41 -1.14 -11.21 -13.84
C GLN A 41 -0.79 -10.63 -15.22
N SER A 42 0.29 -11.13 -15.81
CA SER A 42 0.81 -10.67 -17.12
C SER A 42 -0.03 -11.13 -18.31
#